data_AF-A0AA40G0C1-F1
#
_entry.id   AF-A0AA40G0C1-F1
#
_cell.length_a   1.000
_cell.length_b   1.000
_cell.length_c   1.000
_cell.angle_alpha   90.00
_cell.angle_beta   90.00
_cell.angle_gamma   90.00
#
_symmetry.space_group_name_H-M   'P 1'
#
loop_
_entity.id
_entity.type
_entity.pdbx_description
1 polymer ?
#
loop_
_entity_poly.entity_id
_entity_poly.type
_entity_poly.pdbx_seq_one_letter_code
_entity_poly.pdbx_strand_id
1 'polypeptide(L)'
;MYEARRKIFWFAIISRIIVLSLQFIFNLLCPDHDADAFKSPTDKSEQVSLYDSLITILFGGLARWDGEYFLHIAKYGYTYENTLAFYPLYPLLIRIISVPIKKIFFVLNIHSSVLIAAMLVNVICFVKSAVIFYDLSKAVLKTTNVAYKAAILYCINPATIFFSAAYSESLFAYLTYYSMLRSIKLDPYVSFPIGLSILTRSNGVINIGFPIYYQLQKLSYDYSKKHANFSLKTFCQFMFKAGTLKSFCIMVNIIIISIIPFILLQIHNYLMFCIPNLNLIFIPEHIVNFSVMNNLVLPGNSYVEWCHLKIPMAYSYIQKKYWNLGFLNYYEIKQIPNFILAFPILYIMMKCIKEFFFEHKKYFYTLGFIKDTEDNVQTERKKYPTEMLVFVIHGLFLTIFCILFVHIQVSTRLISSASPLIYWYCALLICHTSYNDHLYDDKENVFSKWKIFFFSSKKEYSLKDKLIFSYFLGYGVVGCFMFPNFLPWT
;
A
#
# COMPACT_ATOMS: atom_id res chain seq x y z
N MET A 1 24.84 0.39 -21.71
CA MET A 1 24.30 0.93 -20.44
C MET A 1 22.83 0.56 -20.36
N TYR A 2 22.40 -0.19 -19.34
CA TYR A 2 20.97 -0.44 -19.14
C TYR A 2 20.29 0.85 -18.69
N GLU A 3 19.09 1.12 -19.19
CA GLU A 3 18.24 2.18 -18.64
C GLU A 3 17.84 1.85 -17.21
N ALA A 4 17.88 2.85 -16.31
CA ALA A 4 17.52 2.68 -14.90
C ALA A 4 16.15 2.01 -14.72
N ARG A 5 15.15 2.42 -15.52
CA ARG A 5 13.80 1.86 -15.51
C ARG A 5 13.79 0.36 -15.83
N ARG A 6 14.53 -0.08 -16.86
CA ARG A 6 14.65 -1.50 -17.23
C ARG A 6 15.39 -2.29 -16.16
N LYS A 7 16.39 -1.68 -15.51
CA LYS A 7 17.13 -2.31 -14.41
C LYS A 7 16.24 -2.54 -13.18
N ILE A 8 15.39 -1.58 -12.84
CA ILE A 8 14.41 -1.70 -11.74
C ILE A 8 13.41 -2.82 -12.02
N PHE A 9 12.89 -2.92 -13.24
CA PHE A 9 11.99 -4.01 -13.64
C PHE A 9 12.59 -5.39 -13.33
N TRP A 10 13.84 -5.61 -13.73
CA TRP A 10 14.53 -6.88 -13.48
C TRP A 10 14.87 -7.11 -12.02
N PHE A 11 15.27 -6.06 -11.31
CA PHE A 11 15.56 -6.16 -9.88
C PHE A 11 14.30 -6.47 -9.05
N ALA A 12 13.15 -5.89 -9.41
CA ALA A 12 11.87 -6.20 -8.76
C ALA A 12 11.49 -7.69 -8.93
N ILE A 13 11.72 -8.27 -10.11
CA ILE A 13 11.49 -9.70 -10.34
C ILE A 13 12.42 -10.55 -9.46
N ILE A 14 13.72 -10.24 -9.43
CA ILE A 14 14.66 -10.98 -8.58
C ILE A 14 14.28 -10.86 -7.10
N SER A 15 13.93 -9.66 -6.63
CA SER A 15 13.61 -9.48 -5.21
C SER A 15 12.39 -10.30 -4.81
N ARG A 16 11.40 -10.46 -5.71
CA ARG A 16 10.28 -11.38 -5.49
C ARG A 16 10.74 -12.85 -5.44
N ILE A 17 11.59 -13.29 -6.36
CA ILE A 17 12.14 -14.66 -6.35
C ILE A 17 12.90 -14.94 -5.05
N ILE A 18 13.71 -13.99 -4.57
CA ILE A 18 14.44 -14.12 -3.31
C ILE A 18 13.47 -14.26 -2.13
N VAL A 19 12.46 -13.39 -2.03
CA VAL A 19 11.45 -13.46 -0.96
C VAL A 19 10.70 -14.79 -1.00
N LEU A 20 10.28 -15.25 -2.19
CA LEU A 20 9.61 -16.53 -2.37
C LEU A 20 10.50 -17.73 -2.01
N SER A 21 11.80 -17.61 -2.21
CA SER A 21 12.77 -18.66 -1.84
C SER A 21 13.03 -18.67 -0.32
N LEU A 22 13.22 -17.49 0.29
CA LEU A 22 13.45 -17.36 1.72
C LEU A 22 12.25 -17.85 2.53
N GLN A 23 11.04 -17.41 2.19
CA GLN A 23 9.83 -17.86 2.88
C GLN A 23 9.66 -19.39 2.77
N PHE A 24 9.99 -19.98 1.62
CA PHE A 24 9.89 -21.42 1.40
C PHE A 24 10.87 -22.18 2.30
N ILE A 25 12.13 -21.72 2.34
CA ILE A 25 13.16 -22.29 3.21
C ILE A 25 12.72 -22.20 4.68
N PHE A 26 12.28 -21.03 5.14
CA PHE A 26 11.88 -20.86 6.54
C PHE A 26 10.61 -21.64 6.91
N ASN A 27 9.61 -21.71 6.02
CA ASN A 27 8.38 -22.50 6.23
C ASN A 27 8.66 -24.01 6.27
N LEU A 28 9.74 -24.49 5.65
CA LEU A 28 10.18 -25.88 5.74
C LEU A 28 10.99 -26.17 7.00
N LEU A 29 11.86 -25.24 7.40
CA LEU A 29 12.80 -25.46 8.49
C LEU A 29 12.20 -25.20 9.87
N CYS A 30 11.15 -24.40 9.96
CA CYS A 30 10.59 -23.94 11.22
C CYS A 30 9.13 -24.38 11.35
N PRO A 31 8.72 -24.89 12.52
CA PRO A 31 7.32 -25.22 12.76
C PRO A 31 6.48 -23.94 12.95
N ASP A 32 5.19 -24.07 12.69
CA ASP A 32 4.22 -23.00 12.94
C ASP A 32 4.07 -22.71 14.43
N HIS A 33 4.05 -21.43 14.78
CA HIS A 33 3.58 -20.98 16.08
C HIS A 33 2.06 -21.18 16.20
N ASP A 34 1.59 -21.57 17.38
CA ASP A 34 0.15 -21.69 17.66
C ASP A 34 -0.45 -20.31 17.91
N ALA A 35 -0.94 -19.69 16.85
CA ALA A 35 -1.60 -18.40 16.88
C ALA A 35 -3.12 -18.54 16.92
N ASP A 36 -3.76 -17.77 17.81
CA ASP A 36 -5.22 -17.57 17.86
C ASP A 36 -5.65 -16.61 16.74
N ALA A 37 -5.53 -17.07 15.49
CA ALA A 37 -5.85 -16.35 14.28
C ALA A 37 -6.89 -17.12 13.47
N PHE A 38 -7.68 -16.39 12.68
CA PHE A 38 -8.63 -17.00 11.76
C PHE A 38 -7.92 -17.94 10.77
N LYS A 39 -8.39 -19.19 10.71
CA LYS A 39 -7.95 -20.21 9.76
C LYS A 39 -9.19 -20.64 8.97
N SER A 40 -9.15 -20.49 7.65
CA SER A 40 -10.31 -20.85 6.83
C SER A 40 -10.61 -22.36 6.97
N PRO A 41 -11.87 -22.77 7.18
CA PRO A 41 -12.18 -24.20 7.29
C PRO A 41 -11.90 -24.91 5.96
N THR A 42 -11.28 -26.09 6.06
CA THR A 42 -10.95 -26.92 4.91
C THR A 42 -12.14 -27.81 4.54
N ASP A 43 -12.35 -28.00 3.24
CA ASP A 43 -13.35 -28.93 2.72
C ASP A 43 -12.75 -30.33 2.66
N LYS A 44 -13.21 -31.23 3.52
CA LYS A 44 -12.73 -32.62 3.58
C LYS A 44 -13.12 -33.45 2.37
N SER A 45 -14.09 -33.01 1.58
CA SER A 45 -14.52 -33.69 0.35
C SER A 45 -13.65 -33.35 -0.87
N GLU A 46 -12.84 -32.29 -0.77
CA GLU A 46 -11.99 -31.84 -1.87
C GLU A 46 -10.80 -32.79 -2.06
N GLN A 47 -10.69 -33.38 -3.25
CA GLN A 47 -9.57 -34.27 -3.56
C GLN A 47 -8.25 -33.50 -3.58
N VAL A 48 -7.25 -34.04 -2.88
CA VAL A 48 -5.90 -33.46 -2.81
C VAL A 48 -4.96 -34.28 -3.66
N SER A 49 -4.40 -33.67 -4.70
CA SER A 49 -3.38 -34.29 -5.54
C SER A 49 -1.96 -34.09 -4.98
N LEU A 50 -0.99 -34.81 -5.53
CA LEU A 50 0.44 -34.57 -5.25
C LEU A 50 0.85 -33.14 -5.63
N TYR A 51 0.28 -32.59 -6.70
CA TYR A 51 0.54 -31.21 -7.11
C TYR A 51 -0.01 -30.20 -6.11
N ASP A 52 -1.17 -30.46 -5.51
CA ASP A 52 -1.72 -29.60 -4.45
C ASP A 52 -0.82 -29.60 -3.22
N SER A 53 -0.28 -30.77 -2.85
CA SER A 53 0.69 -30.89 -1.76
C SER A 53 1.95 -30.08 -2.05
N LEU A 54 2.49 -30.14 -3.27
CA LEU A 54 3.64 -29.34 -3.69
C LEU A 54 3.33 -27.84 -3.63
N ILE A 55 2.15 -27.40 -4.09
CA ILE A 55 1.75 -26.00 -4.04
C ILE A 55 1.62 -25.50 -2.60
N THR A 56 1.04 -26.31 -1.71
CA THR A 56 0.96 -25.98 -0.28
C THR A 56 2.34 -25.91 0.37
N ILE A 57 3.26 -26.81 0.03
CA ILE A 57 4.64 -26.76 0.53
C ILE A 57 5.36 -25.49 0.02
N LEU A 58 5.17 -25.13 -1.25
CA LEU A 58 5.82 -23.98 -1.88
C LEU A 58 5.27 -22.64 -1.38
N PHE A 59 3.95 -22.52 -1.22
CA PHE A 59 3.29 -21.22 -1.01
C PHE A 59 2.39 -21.16 0.23
N GLY A 60 2.23 -22.24 1.00
CA GLY A 60 1.37 -22.28 2.19
C GLY A 60 1.77 -21.25 3.25
N GLY A 61 3.08 -21.02 3.43
CA GLY A 61 3.60 -19.95 4.28
C GLY A 61 3.15 -18.54 3.88
N LEU A 62 2.69 -18.34 2.64
CA LEU A 62 2.21 -17.05 2.13
C LEU A 62 0.71 -16.82 2.35
N ALA A 63 -0.03 -17.84 2.81
CA ALA A 63 -1.46 -17.78 3.08
C ALA A 63 -1.80 -17.32 4.51
N ARG A 64 -0.82 -17.22 5.41
CA ARG A 64 -1.01 -16.99 6.85
C ARG A 64 -1.64 -15.64 7.17
N TRP A 65 -2.11 -15.51 8.41
CA TRP A 65 -2.66 -14.27 8.99
C TRP A 65 -3.85 -13.72 8.18
N ASP A 66 -3.80 -12.46 7.78
CA ASP A 66 -4.89 -11.84 7.00
C ASP A 66 -5.02 -12.46 5.59
N GLY A 67 -4.01 -13.21 5.13
CA GLY A 67 -4.07 -13.95 3.88
C GLY A 67 -5.19 -14.98 3.85
N GLU A 68 -5.50 -15.60 4.99
CA GLU A 68 -6.58 -16.57 5.15
C GLU A 68 -7.92 -15.94 4.78
N TYR A 69 -8.18 -14.70 5.21
CA TYR A 69 -9.40 -13.97 4.87
C TYR A 69 -9.49 -13.67 3.36
N PHE A 70 -8.40 -13.21 2.74
CA PHE A 70 -8.41 -12.92 1.31
C PHE A 70 -8.63 -14.17 0.46
N LEU A 71 -7.97 -15.29 0.79
CA LEU A 71 -8.13 -16.56 0.09
C LEU A 71 -9.53 -17.15 0.34
N HIS A 72 -10.05 -17.02 1.56
CA HIS A 72 -11.40 -17.41 1.91
C HIS A 72 -12.44 -16.64 1.09
N ILE A 73 -12.34 -15.30 1.02
CA ILE A 73 -13.25 -14.48 0.21
C ILE A 73 -13.09 -14.82 -1.28
N ALA A 74 -11.88 -15.09 -1.76
CA ALA A 74 -11.67 -15.50 -3.14
C ALA A 74 -12.38 -16.83 -3.46
N LYS A 75 -12.35 -17.81 -2.53
CA LYS A 75 -12.96 -19.14 -2.71
C LYS A 75 -14.47 -19.17 -2.46
N TYR A 76 -14.92 -18.63 -1.33
CA TYR A 76 -16.30 -18.76 -0.84
C TYR A 76 -17.11 -17.46 -0.90
N GLY A 77 -16.44 -16.31 -1.01
CA GLY A 77 -17.09 -14.99 -0.92
C GLY A 77 -17.23 -14.51 0.52
N TYR A 78 -18.06 -13.50 0.71
CA TYR A 78 -18.31 -12.92 2.03
C TYR A 78 -19.32 -13.77 2.80
N THR A 79 -18.84 -14.79 3.51
CA THR A 79 -19.67 -15.71 4.31
C THR A 79 -19.71 -15.38 5.79
N TYR A 80 -18.79 -14.56 6.31
CA TYR A 80 -18.74 -14.18 7.72
C TYR A 80 -18.71 -12.66 7.89
N GLU A 81 -19.35 -12.11 8.91
CA GLU A 81 -19.37 -10.66 9.17
C GLU A 81 -17.94 -10.08 9.25
N ASN A 82 -17.03 -10.74 9.97
CA ASN A 82 -15.64 -10.26 10.10
C ASN A 82 -14.88 -10.17 8.77
N THR A 83 -15.27 -10.94 7.73
CA THR A 83 -14.64 -10.87 6.41
C THR A 83 -14.89 -9.53 5.69
N LEU A 84 -15.92 -8.76 6.08
CA LEU A 84 -16.20 -7.45 5.48
C LEU A 84 -15.16 -6.38 5.83
N ALA A 85 -14.23 -6.66 6.75
CA ALA A 85 -13.03 -5.84 6.96
C ALA A 85 -12.09 -5.82 5.73
N PHE A 86 -12.16 -6.87 4.89
CA PHE A 86 -11.28 -7.08 3.75
C PHE A 86 -12.00 -6.69 2.47
N TYR A 87 -11.45 -5.69 1.77
CA TYR A 87 -12.08 -5.08 0.61
C TYR A 87 -12.00 -5.98 -0.65
N PRO A 88 -12.95 -5.83 -1.59
CA PRO A 88 -13.25 -6.89 -2.56
C PRO A 88 -12.30 -6.98 -3.75
N LEU A 89 -11.57 -5.92 -4.13
CA LEU A 89 -10.88 -5.92 -5.43
C LEU A 89 -9.79 -7.00 -5.51
N TYR A 90 -8.99 -7.14 -4.47
CA TYR A 90 -7.92 -8.13 -4.41
C TYR A 90 -8.45 -9.59 -4.47
N PRO A 91 -9.36 -10.03 -3.58
CA PRO A 91 -9.89 -11.40 -3.64
C PRO A 91 -10.73 -11.66 -4.90
N LEU A 92 -11.41 -10.65 -5.45
CA LEU A 92 -12.12 -10.77 -6.73
C LEU A 92 -11.15 -11.04 -7.89
N LEU A 93 -10.02 -10.33 -7.96
CA LEU A 93 -8.99 -10.58 -8.98
C LEU A 93 -8.40 -11.99 -8.85
N ILE A 94 -8.14 -12.44 -7.62
CA ILE A 94 -7.69 -13.80 -7.35
C ILE A 94 -8.71 -14.81 -7.88
N ARG A 95 -10.00 -14.63 -7.57
CA ARG A 95 -11.07 -15.51 -8.07
C ARG A 95 -11.14 -15.54 -9.59
N ILE A 96 -11.08 -14.38 -10.24
CA ILE A 96 -11.15 -14.29 -11.72
C ILE A 96 -9.96 -15.04 -12.36
N ILE A 97 -8.76 -14.92 -11.78
CA ILE A 97 -7.54 -15.54 -12.31
C ILE A 97 -7.45 -17.03 -11.93
N SER A 98 -8.04 -17.46 -10.82
CA SER A 98 -8.02 -18.87 -10.43
C SER A 98 -8.88 -19.76 -11.33
N VAL A 99 -9.96 -19.22 -11.92
CA VAL A 99 -10.84 -19.94 -12.86
C VAL A 99 -10.07 -20.51 -14.07
N PRO A 100 -9.32 -19.72 -14.87
CA PRO A 100 -8.55 -20.26 -15.97
C PRO A 100 -7.42 -21.18 -15.49
N ILE A 101 -6.78 -20.91 -14.34
CA ILE A 101 -5.75 -21.79 -13.77
C ILE A 101 -6.33 -23.18 -13.49
N LYS A 102 -7.48 -23.26 -12.81
CA LYS A 102 -8.16 -24.54 -12.52
C LYS A 102 -8.59 -25.25 -13.80
N LYS A 103 -9.04 -24.51 -14.83
CA LYS A 103 -9.42 -25.12 -16.12
C LYS A 103 -8.22 -25.68 -16.89
N ILE A 104 -7.08 -25.00 -16.87
CA ILE A 104 -5.84 -25.44 -17.55
C ILE A 104 -5.19 -26.59 -16.78
N PHE A 105 -5.07 -26.46 -15.46
CA PHE A 105 -4.50 -27.45 -14.57
C PHE A 105 -5.61 -28.20 -13.84
N PHE A 106 -6.38 -29.01 -14.57
CA PHE A 106 -7.58 -29.69 -14.07
C PHE A 106 -7.33 -30.57 -12.82
N VAL A 107 -6.10 -31.05 -12.63
CA VAL A 107 -5.65 -31.85 -11.48
C VAL A 107 -5.57 -31.04 -10.19
N LEU A 108 -5.30 -29.74 -10.25
CA LEU A 108 -5.21 -28.88 -9.06
C LEU A 108 -6.58 -28.64 -8.47
N ASN A 109 -6.70 -28.63 -7.15
CA ASN A 109 -7.95 -28.25 -6.50
C ASN A 109 -8.20 -26.73 -6.55
N ILE A 110 -9.36 -26.28 -6.06
CA ILE A 110 -9.74 -24.86 -6.13
C ILE A 110 -8.82 -24.04 -5.22
N HIS A 111 -8.49 -24.56 -4.04
CA HIS A 111 -7.62 -23.90 -3.07
C HIS A 111 -6.23 -23.58 -3.65
N SER A 112 -5.56 -24.58 -4.24
CA SER A 112 -4.26 -24.42 -4.90
C SER A 112 -4.32 -23.44 -6.07
N SER A 113 -5.40 -23.49 -6.85
CA SER A 113 -5.62 -22.55 -7.97
C SER A 113 -5.76 -21.10 -7.49
N VAL A 114 -6.47 -20.89 -6.38
CA VAL A 114 -6.62 -19.59 -5.71
C VAL A 114 -5.29 -19.10 -5.12
N LEU A 115 -4.51 -19.99 -4.50
CA LEU A 115 -3.20 -19.64 -3.94
C LEU A 115 -2.19 -19.24 -5.04
N ILE A 116 -2.12 -19.98 -6.15
CA ILE A 116 -1.29 -19.63 -7.30
C ILE A 116 -1.72 -18.28 -7.90
N ALA A 117 -3.04 -18.06 -8.04
CA ALA A 117 -3.57 -16.79 -8.53
C ALA A 117 -3.13 -15.61 -7.64
N ALA A 118 -3.17 -15.77 -6.30
CA ALA A 118 -2.70 -14.75 -5.37
C ALA A 118 -1.22 -14.40 -5.58
N MET A 119 -0.35 -15.42 -5.74
CA MET A 119 1.08 -15.21 -5.99
C MET A 119 1.33 -14.50 -7.32
N LEU A 120 0.65 -14.92 -8.38
CA LEU A 120 0.76 -14.28 -9.70
C LEU A 120 0.32 -12.83 -9.68
N VAL A 121 -0.84 -12.54 -9.07
CA VAL A 121 -1.34 -11.16 -8.93
C VAL A 121 -0.32 -10.29 -8.21
N ASN A 122 0.25 -10.78 -7.11
CA ASN A 122 1.17 -9.97 -6.31
C ASN A 122 2.53 -9.76 -6.97
N VAL A 123 3.10 -10.77 -7.62
CA VAL A 123 4.33 -10.57 -8.41
C VAL A 123 4.12 -9.57 -9.53
N ILE A 124 3.02 -9.68 -10.28
CA ILE A 124 2.72 -8.75 -11.39
C ILE A 124 2.49 -7.33 -10.87
N CYS A 125 1.68 -7.17 -9.82
CA CYS A 125 1.37 -5.87 -9.23
C CYS A 125 2.62 -5.23 -8.61
N PHE A 126 3.47 -6.00 -7.94
CA PHE A 126 4.71 -5.49 -7.34
C PHE A 126 5.72 -5.01 -8.39
N VAL A 127 5.89 -5.76 -9.48
CA VAL A 127 6.81 -5.35 -10.55
C VAL A 127 6.29 -4.08 -11.23
N LYS A 128 4.98 -4.00 -11.47
CA LYS A 128 4.35 -2.78 -12.01
C LYS A 128 4.46 -1.61 -11.04
N SER A 129 4.24 -1.83 -9.74
CA SER A 129 4.35 -0.77 -8.72
C SER A 129 5.78 -0.25 -8.62
N ALA A 130 6.80 -1.10 -8.66
CA ALA A 130 8.20 -0.67 -8.60
C ALA A 130 8.60 0.22 -9.78
N VAL A 131 8.14 -0.11 -10.99
CA VAL A 131 8.40 0.69 -12.19
C VAL A 131 7.67 2.03 -12.13
N ILE A 132 6.39 2.04 -11.75
CA ILE A 132 5.62 3.28 -11.59
C ILE A 132 6.18 4.13 -10.44
N PHE A 133 6.62 3.51 -9.36
CA PHE A 133 7.25 4.18 -8.24
C PHE A 133 8.52 4.92 -8.66
N TYR A 134 9.34 4.32 -9.53
CA TYR A 134 10.50 5.00 -10.12
C TYR A 134 10.08 6.18 -11.00
N ASP A 135 9.07 6.00 -11.86
CA ASP A 135 8.59 7.06 -12.74
C ASP A 135 8.03 8.25 -11.91
N LEU A 136 7.32 7.97 -10.81
CA LEU A 136 6.88 8.93 -9.80
C LEU A 136 8.05 9.61 -9.09
N SER A 137 9.01 8.82 -8.61
CA SER A 137 10.20 9.34 -7.91
C SER A 137 11.02 10.25 -8.80
N LYS A 138 11.18 9.91 -10.08
CA LYS A 138 11.89 10.75 -11.06
C LYS A 138 11.14 12.06 -11.33
N ALA A 139 9.80 12.03 -11.38
CA ALA A 139 8.99 13.23 -11.57
C ALA A 139 9.09 14.20 -10.38
N VAL A 140 9.15 13.69 -9.15
CA VAL A 140 9.18 14.51 -7.93
C VAL A 140 10.60 14.92 -7.53
N LEU A 141 11.54 13.98 -7.51
CA LEU A 141 12.90 14.22 -7.03
C LEU A 141 13.81 14.88 -8.07
N LYS A 142 13.40 14.90 -9.34
CA LYS A 142 14.12 15.48 -10.50
C LYS A 142 15.53 14.94 -10.74
N THR A 143 15.97 13.94 -9.99
CA THR A 143 17.30 13.34 -10.04
C THR A 143 17.19 11.85 -10.30
N THR A 144 17.79 11.38 -11.41
CA THR A 144 17.70 9.97 -11.82
C THR A 144 18.38 9.04 -10.81
N ASN A 145 19.50 9.48 -10.23
CA ASN A 145 20.27 8.75 -9.22
C ASN A 145 19.44 8.49 -7.95
N VAL A 146 18.86 9.53 -7.35
CA VAL A 146 18.03 9.39 -6.14
C VAL A 146 16.77 8.57 -6.43
N ALA A 147 16.08 8.84 -7.56
CA ALA A 147 14.90 8.08 -7.96
C ALA A 147 15.20 6.59 -8.15
N TYR A 148 16.34 6.25 -8.76
CA TYR A 148 16.79 4.87 -8.91
C TYR A 148 17.03 4.21 -7.54
N LYS A 149 17.81 4.83 -6.65
CA LYS A 149 18.08 4.26 -5.32
C LYS A 149 16.80 4.11 -4.49
N ALA A 150 15.88 5.07 -4.55
CA ALA A 150 14.59 4.97 -3.89
C ALA A 150 13.79 3.76 -4.39
N ALA A 151 13.76 3.53 -5.71
CA ALA A 151 13.04 2.39 -6.29
C ALA A 151 13.68 1.04 -5.94
N ILE A 152 15.01 0.97 -5.83
CA ILE A 152 15.70 -0.22 -5.33
C ILE A 152 15.34 -0.47 -3.85
N LEU A 153 15.35 0.57 -3.00
CA LEU A 153 14.91 0.45 -1.60
C LEU A 153 13.44 0.01 -1.49
N TYR A 154 12.55 0.48 -2.37
CA TYR A 154 11.19 -0.01 -2.46
C TYR A 154 11.13 -1.52 -2.77
N CYS A 155 12.01 -2.01 -3.66
CA CYS A 155 12.06 -3.42 -4.05
C CYS A 155 12.46 -4.36 -2.89
N ILE A 156 13.12 -3.84 -1.86
CA ILE A 156 13.59 -4.56 -0.65
C ILE A 156 13.00 -3.94 0.63
N ASN A 157 11.79 -3.37 0.55
CA ASN A 157 11.21 -2.63 1.67
C ASN A 157 11.05 -3.51 2.93
N PRO A 158 11.03 -2.92 4.13
CA PRO A 158 10.93 -3.67 5.39
C PRO A 158 9.69 -4.58 5.49
N ALA A 159 8.59 -4.22 4.84
CA ALA A 159 7.34 -4.99 4.78
C ALA A 159 7.27 -5.95 3.57
N THR A 160 8.40 -6.26 2.93
CA THR A 160 8.45 -6.94 1.62
C THR A 160 7.70 -8.27 1.57
N ILE A 161 7.59 -8.99 2.68
CA ILE A 161 6.84 -10.25 2.75
C ILE A 161 5.35 -10.03 2.46
N PHE A 162 4.74 -8.94 2.93
CA PHE A 162 3.33 -8.61 2.64
C PHE A 162 3.09 -8.22 1.18
N PHE A 163 4.13 -7.82 0.45
CA PHE A 163 4.04 -7.59 -0.99
C PHE A 163 4.12 -8.89 -1.80
N SER A 164 4.43 -10.03 -1.16
CA SER A 164 4.49 -11.36 -1.79
C SER A 164 3.43 -12.32 -1.25
N ALA A 165 3.09 -12.24 0.04
CA ALA A 165 2.03 -13.02 0.69
C ALA A 165 0.66 -12.76 0.07
N ALA A 166 -0.38 -13.54 0.39
CA ALA A 166 -1.75 -13.39 -0.12
C ALA A 166 -2.45 -12.13 0.43
N TYR A 167 -1.85 -10.98 0.17
CA TYR A 167 -2.10 -9.68 0.77
C TYR A 167 -2.30 -8.62 -0.32
N SER A 168 -3.12 -7.63 -0.01
CA SER A 168 -3.56 -6.57 -0.94
C SER A 168 -2.50 -5.49 -1.24
N GLU A 169 -1.37 -5.52 -0.56
CA GLU A 169 -0.38 -4.46 -0.44
C GLU A 169 0.28 -4.12 -1.78
N SER A 170 0.59 -5.13 -2.60
CA SER A 170 1.17 -4.94 -3.93
C SER A 170 0.21 -4.29 -4.91
N LEU A 171 -1.06 -4.73 -4.93
CA LEU A 171 -2.10 -4.11 -5.74
C LEU A 171 -2.38 -2.67 -5.29
N PHE A 172 -2.47 -2.46 -3.97
CA PHE A 172 -2.72 -1.15 -3.39
C PHE A 172 -1.60 -0.16 -3.72
N ALA A 173 -0.33 -0.58 -3.56
CA ALA A 173 0.82 0.27 -3.88
C ALA A 173 0.88 0.63 -5.37
N TYR A 174 0.58 -0.33 -6.26
CA TYR A 174 0.50 -0.06 -7.70
C TYR A 174 -0.54 1.04 -8.01
N LEU A 175 -1.78 0.88 -7.53
CA LEU A 175 -2.87 1.82 -7.77
C LEU A 175 -2.61 3.19 -7.12
N THR A 176 -2.02 3.20 -5.93
CA THR A 176 -1.68 4.42 -5.19
C THR A 176 -0.59 5.23 -5.90
N TYR A 177 0.55 4.63 -6.22
CA TYR A 177 1.62 5.34 -6.93
C TYR A 177 1.23 5.73 -8.35
N TYR A 178 0.42 4.91 -9.02
CA TYR A 178 -0.13 5.27 -10.32
C TYR A 178 -1.05 6.48 -10.23
N SER A 179 -1.95 6.51 -9.24
CA SER A 179 -2.83 7.65 -8.98
C SER A 179 -2.00 8.92 -8.71
N MET A 180 -1.01 8.85 -7.82
CA MET A 180 -0.10 9.98 -7.54
C MET A 180 0.61 10.51 -8.79
N LEU A 181 1.17 9.63 -9.62
CA LEU A 181 1.85 10.01 -10.86
C LEU A 181 0.89 10.66 -11.87
N ARG A 182 -0.33 10.13 -11.99
CA ARG A 182 -1.37 10.70 -12.86
C ARG A 182 -1.90 12.03 -12.34
N SER A 183 -1.97 12.23 -11.02
CA SER A 183 -2.34 13.50 -10.40
C SER A 183 -1.34 14.61 -10.73
N ILE A 184 -0.03 14.33 -10.68
CA ILE A 184 1.02 15.30 -11.11
C ILE A 184 0.78 15.77 -12.55
N LYS A 185 0.35 14.84 -13.42
CA LYS A 185 0.08 15.11 -14.84
C LYS A 185 -1.30 15.73 -15.10
N LEU A 186 -2.10 16.00 -14.05
CA LEU A 186 -3.48 16.48 -14.16
C LEU A 186 -4.35 15.61 -15.09
N ASP A 187 -4.16 14.29 -15.02
CA ASP A 187 -4.93 13.34 -15.84
C ASP A 187 -6.41 13.30 -15.39
N PRO A 188 -7.38 13.58 -16.27
CA PRO A 188 -8.80 13.61 -15.91
C PRO A 188 -9.35 12.22 -15.52
N TYR A 189 -8.68 11.14 -15.92
CA TYR A 189 -9.12 9.77 -15.63
C TYR A 189 -8.55 9.20 -14.33
N VAL A 190 -7.87 10.02 -13.53
CA VAL A 190 -7.25 9.60 -12.26
C VAL A 190 -8.26 9.10 -11.21
N SER A 191 -9.53 9.46 -11.32
CA SER A 191 -10.58 8.98 -10.41
C SER A 191 -10.80 7.47 -10.48
N PHE A 192 -10.58 6.83 -11.64
CA PHE A 192 -10.74 5.40 -11.81
C PHE A 192 -9.71 4.57 -10.99
N PRO A 193 -8.39 4.77 -11.14
CA PRO A 193 -7.43 4.07 -10.29
C PRO A 193 -7.55 4.42 -8.81
N ILE A 194 -8.02 5.64 -8.46
CA ILE A 194 -8.33 5.98 -7.06
C ILE A 194 -9.50 5.15 -6.55
N GLY A 195 -10.60 5.05 -7.29
CA GLY A 195 -11.75 4.20 -6.94
C GLY A 195 -11.36 2.73 -6.76
N LEU A 196 -10.49 2.20 -7.64
CA LEU A 196 -9.92 0.87 -7.47
C LEU A 196 -9.02 0.74 -6.24
N SER A 197 -8.23 1.77 -5.92
CA SER A 197 -7.41 1.77 -4.70
C SER A 197 -8.27 1.71 -3.43
N ILE A 198 -9.41 2.41 -3.44
CA ILE A 198 -10.41 2.37 -2.36
C ILE A 198 -11.04 0.99 -2.26
N LEU A 199 -11.37 0.34 -3.39
CA LEU A 199 -11.84 -1.06 -3.41
C LEU A 199 -10.77 -2.09 -3.05
N THR A 200 -9.50 -1.69 -2.92
CA THR A 200 -8.43 -2.56 -2.45
C THR A 200 -8.26 -2.42 -0.95
N ARG A 201 -8.28 -1.17 -0.44
CA ARG A 201 -8.15 -0.85 0.99
C ARG A 201 -8.81 0.49 1.33
N SER A 202 -9.33 0.59 2.56
CA SER A 202 -10.01 1.79 3.07
C SER A 202 -9.16 3.06 3.02
N ASN A 203 -7.85 2.96 3.30
CA ASN A 203 -6.92 4.10 3.24
C ASN A 203 -6.68 4.64 1.82
N GLY A 204 -7.16 3.97 0.77
CA GLY A 204 -7.15 4.50 -0.59
C GLY A 204 -7.96 5.79 -0.75
N VAL A 205 -8.91 6.08 0.15
CA VAL A 205 -9.73 7.30 0.10
C VAL A 205 -8.88 8.57 0.18
N ILE A 206 -7.74 8.49 0.88
CA ILE A 206 -6.81 9.60 1.07
C ILE A 206 -6.17 10.02 -0.27
N ASN A 207 -6.08 9.10 -1.24
CA ASN A 207 -5.51 9.38 -2.57
C ASN A 207 -6.30 10.43 -3.35
N ILE A 208 -7.58 10.68 -3.02
CA ILE A 208 -8.40 11.77 -3.58
C ILE A 208 -7.75 13.15 -3.36
N GLY A 209 -6.97 13.30 -2.29
CA GLY A 209 -6.28 14.55 -1.96
C GLY A 209 -5.25 14.97 -3.02
N PHE A 210 -4.57 14.03 -3.68
CA PHE A 210 -3.53 14.35 -4.67
C PHE A 210 -4.05 15.11 -5.90
N PRO A 211 -5.04 14.61 -6.66
CA PRO A 211 -5.51 15.34 -7.83
C PRO A 211 -6.21 16.65 -7.45
N ILE A 212 -6.89 16.70 -6.30
CA ILE A 212 -7.45 17.96 -5.76
C ILE A 212 -6.33 18.97 -5.51
N TYR A 213 -5.26 18.55 -4.84
CA TYR A 213 -4.13 19.40 -4.53
C TYR A 213 -3.51 20.00 -5.79
N TYR A 214 -3.19 19.18 -6.80
CA TYR A 214 -2.58 19.69 -8.04
C TYR A 214 -3.54 20.58 -8.84
N GLN A 215 -4.85 20.32 -8.80
CA GLN A 215 -5.84 21.20 -9.43
C GLN A 215 -5.93 22.55 -8.72
N LEU A 216 -5.92 22.57 -7.37
CA LEU A 216 -5.88 23.79 -6.58
C LEU A 216 -4.58 24.56 -6.80
N GLN A 217 -3.44 23.87 -6.88
CA GLN A 217 -2.14 24.48 -7.16
C GLN A 217 -2.14 25.17 -8.53
N LYS A 218 -2.71 24.52 -9.56
CA LYS A 218 -2.89 25.13 -10.87
C LYS A 218 -3.76 26.38 -10.83
N LEU A 219 -4.89 26.32 -10.13
CA LEU A 219 -5.79 27.47 -9.97
C LEU A 219 -5.13 28.64 -9.25
N SER A 220 -4.40 28.36 -8.17
CA SER A 220 -3.63 29.35 -7.43
C SER A 220 -2.57 30.00 -8.31
N TYR A 221 -1.81 29.20 -9.08
CA TYR A 221 -0.83 29.72 -10.02
C TYR A 221 -1.45 30.59 -11.13
N ASP A 222 -2.57 30.14 -11.72
CA ASP A 222 -3.30 30.89 -12.77
C ASP A 222 -3.86 32.22 -12.25
N TYR A 223 -4.24 32.29 -10.97
CA TYR A 223 -4.66 33.51 -10.30
C TYR A 223 -3.48 34.46 -10.06
N SER A 224 -2.42 33.98 -9.40
CA SER A 224 -1.24 34.78 -9.06
C SER A 224 -0.53 35.31 -10.31
N LYS A 225 -0.55 34.58 -11.43
CA LYS A 225 0.02 35.05 -12.70
C LYS A 225 -0.73 36.25 -13.29
N LYS A 226 -2.04 36.34 -13.06
CA LYS A 226 -2.90 37.41 -13.64
C LYS A 226 -3.09 38.59 -12.69
N HIS A 227 -2.95 38.36 -11.40
CA HIS A 227 -3.18 39.36 -10.36
C HIS A 227 -2.01 39.36 -9.38
N ALA A 228 -1.15 40.38 -9.49
CA ALA A 228 0.00 40.54 -8.59
C ALA A 228 -0.41 40.84 -7.14
N ASN A 229 -1.51 41.57 -6.95
CA ASN A 229 -2.07 41.89 -5.64
C ASN A 229 -3.46 41.28 -5.49
N PHE A 230 -3.74 40.71 -4.30
CA PHE A 230 -5.04 40.17 -3.98
C PHE A 230 -6.06 41.31 -3.80
N SER A 231 -7.15 41.26 -4.57
CA SER A 231 -8.31 42.12 -4.38
C SER A 231 -9.57 41.26 -4.41
N LEU A 232 -10.46 41.43 -3.42
CA LEU A 232 -11.68 40.64 -3.29
C LEU A 232 -12.54 40.66 -4.56
N LYS A 233 -12.60 41.82 -5.24
CA LYS A 233 -13.31 41.98 -6.51
C LYS A 233 -12.71 41.13 -7.63
N THR A 234 -11.38 41.15 -7.76
CA THR A 234 -10.65 40.34 -8.76
C THR A 234 -10.74 38.84 -8.48
N PHE A 235 -10.76 38.46 -7.19
CA PHE A 235 -10.93 37.07 -6.79
C PHE A 235 -12.34 36.56 -7.11
N CYS A 236 -13.38 37.32 -6.78
CA CYS A 236 -14.76 36.97 -7.15
C CYS A 236 -14.91 36.84 -8.67
N GLN A 237 -14.39 37.80 -9.45
CA GLN A 237 -14.40 37.72 -10.92
C GLN A 237 -13.64 36.49 -11.44
N PHE A 238 -12.52 36.13 -10.83
CA PHE A 238 -11.78 34.92 -11.16
C PHE A 238 -12.61 33.68 -10.85
N MET A 239 -13.28 33.60 -9.70
CA MET A 239 -14.10 32.45 -9.30
C MET A 239 -15.25 32.18 -10.27
N PHE A 240 -15.91 33.21 -10.79
CA PHE A 240 -17.00 33.08 -11.77
C PHE A 240 -16.54 32.87 -13.22
N LYS A 241 -15.23 32.81 -13.48
CA LYS A 241 -14.71 32.55 -14.82
C LYS A 241 -15.02 31.11 -15.25
N ALA A 242 -15.39 30.91 -16.52
CA ALA A 242 -15.73 29.57 -17.02
C ALA A 242 -14.62 28.51 -16.78
N GLY A 243 -13.34 28.91 -16.85
CA GLY A 243 -12.20 28.02 -16.61
C GLY A 243 -12.01 27.58 -15.15
N THR A 244 -12.31 28.45 -14.18
CA THR A 244 -12.26 28.12 -12.74
C THR A 244 -13.44 27.25 -12.36
N LEU A 245 -14.63 27.56 -12.86
CA LEU A 245 -15.82 26.73 -12.69
C LEU A 245 -15.59 25.32 -13.26
N LYS A 246 -15.02 25.22 -14.48
CA LYS A 246 -14.62 23.93 -15.07
C LYS A 246 -13.67 23.15 -14.14
N SER A 247 -12.68 23.81 -13.55
CA SER A 247 -11.75 23.17 -12.62
C SER A 247 -12.44 22.67 -11.36
N PHE A 248 -13.40 23.43 -10.84
CA PHE A 248 -14.20 23.02 -9.68
C PHE A 248 -15.10 21.82 -10.01
N CYS A 249 -15.77 21.83 -11.17
CA CYS A 249 -16.53 20.68 -11.65
C CYS A 249 -15.65 19.43 -11.82
N ILE A 250 -14.42 19.58 -12.33
CA ILE A 250 -13.46 18.48 -12.43
C ILE A 250 -13.15 17.92 -11.03
N MET A 251 -12.87 18.77 -10.04
CA MET A 251 -12.61 18.32 -8.66
C MET A 251 -13.80 17.57 -8.06
N VAL A 252 -15.02 18.11 -8.21
CA VAL A 252 -16.25 17.46 -7.73
C VAL A 252 -16.45 16.11 -8.42
N ASN A 253 -16.27 16.03 -9.75
CA ASN A 253 -16.37 14.77 -10.48
C ASN A 253 -15.33 13.75 -10.03
N ILE A 254 -14.09 14.18 -9.73
CA ILE A 254 -13.04 13.31 -9.20
C ILE A 254 -13.48 12.71 -7.86
N ILE A 255 -14.03 13.52 -6.95
CA ILE A 255 -14.53 13.06 -5.65
C ILE A 255 -15.66 12.05 -5.84
N ILE A 256 -16.68 12.39 -6.63
CA ILE A 256 -17.86 11.55 -6.84
C ILE A 256 -17.45 10.20 -7.45
N ILE A 257 -16.72 10.21 -8.57
CA ILE A 257 -16.33 8.99 -9.28
C ILE A 257 -15.42 8.11 -8.40
N SER A 258 -14.53 8.70 -7.60
CA SER A 258 -13.65 7.96 -6.70
C SER A 258 -14.41 7.29 -5.55
N ILE A 259 -15.47 7.93 -5.03
CA ILE A 259 -16.22 7.45 -3.86
C ILE A 259 -17.33 6.44 -4.23
N ILE A 260 -17.90 6.52 -5.44
CA ILE A 260 -18.96 5.61 -5.90
C ILE A 260 -18.65 4.13 -5.60
N PRO A 261 -17.46 3.58 -5.90
CA PRO A 261 -17.14 2.18 -5.59
C PRO A 261 -17.27 1.82 -4.10
N PHE A 262 -16.91 2.74 -3.21
CA PHE A 262 -17.08 2.53 -1.77
C PHE A 262 -18.55 2.50 -1.35
N ILE A 263 -19.36 3.40 -1.91
CA ILE A 263 -20.81 3.42 -1.66
C ILE A 263 -21.44 2.11 -2.13
N LEU A 264 -21.09 1.65 -3.34
CA LEU A 264 -21.58 0.38 -3.88
C LEU A 264 -21.17 -0.81 -3.00
N LEU A 265 -19.96 -0.80 -2.43
CA LEU A 265 -19.53 -1.80 -1.47
C LEU A 265 -20.38 -1.78 -0.20
N GLN A 266 -20.66 -0.61 0.38
CA GLN A 266 -21.51 -0.52 1.57
C GLN A 266 -22.95 -1.00 1.29
N ILE A 267 -23.50 -0.65 0.12
CA ILE A 267 -24.82 -1.13 -0.32
C ILE A 267 -24.78 -2.66 -0.44
N HIS A 268 -23.77 -3.23 -1.12
CA HIS A 268 -23.63 -4.68 -1.25
C HIS A 268 -23.59 -5.39 0.11
N ASN A 269 -22.78 -4.89 1.04
CA ASN A 269 -22.67 -5.46 2.38
C ASN A 269 -24.01 -5.41 3.13
N TYR A 270 -24.72 -4.27 3.04
CA TYR A 270 -26.04 -4.11 3.65
C TYR A 270 -27.06 -5.09 3.04
N LEU A 271 -27.12 -5.20 1.72
CA LEU A 271 -28.03 -6.13 1.05
C LEU A 271 -27.74 -7.59 1.43
N MET A 272 -26.47 -7.96 1.64
CA MET A 272 -26.06 -9.31 1.99
C MET A 272 -26.35 -9.68 3.45
N PHE A 273 -26.09 -8.78 4.40
CA PHE A 273 -26.18 -9.10 5.84
C PHE A 273 -27.44 -8.57 6.51
N CYS A 274 -28.00 -7.46 6.05
CA CYS A 274 -29.12 -6.78 6.70
C CYS A 274 -30.48 -7.12 6.11
N ILE A 275 -30.53 -7.58 4.85
CA ILE A 275 -31.79 -7.99 4.20
C ILE A 275 -31.90 -9.51 4.24
N PRO A 276 -32.93 -10.07 4.90
CA PRO A 276 -33.11 -11.51 4.96
C PRO A 276 -33.52 -12.08 3.60
N ASN A 277 -32.55 -12.60 2.85
CA ASN A 277 -32.74 -13.35 1.60
C ASN A 277 -32.07 -14.72 1.71
N LEU A 278 -32.58 -15.56 2.62
CA LEU A 278 -32.05 -16.90 2.93
C LEU A 278 -32.01 -17.85 1.73
N ASN A 279 -32.81 -17.62 0.68
CA ASN A 279 -32.98 -18.58 -0.43
C ASN A 279 -32.01 -18.39 -1.61
N LEU A 280 -31.14 -17.36 -1.60
CA LEU A 280 -30.28 -17.04 -2.77
C LEU A 280 -28.79 -17.34 -2.56
N ILE A 281 -28.33 -17.56 -1.33
CA ILE A 281 -26.90 -17.71 -1.03
C ILE A 281 -26.64 -19.13 -0.54
N PHE A 282 -26.12 -19.98 -1.43
CA PHE A 282 -25.64 -21.30 -1.05
C PHE A 282 -24.36 -21.17 -0.22
N ILE A 283 -24.42 -21.53 1.06
CA ILE A 283 -23.27 -21.60 1.96
C ILE A 283 -22.96 -23.08 2.23
N PRO A 284 -21.75 -23.57 1.93
CA PRO A 284 -21.37 -24.95 2.20
C PRO A 284 -21.49 -25.34 3.69
N GLU A 285 -21.83 -26.60 3.97
CA GLU A 285 -22.08 -27.08 5.33
C GLU A 285 -20.88 -26.90 6.27
N HIS A 286 -19.64 -27.13 5.80
CA HIS A 286 -18.44 -26.95 6.62
C HIS A 286 -18.21 -25.49 7.05
N ILE A 287 -18.68 -24.52 6.24
CA ILE A 287 -18.59 -23.08 6.53
C ILE A 287 -19.60 -22.72 7.63
N VAL A 288 -20.80 -23.31 7.59
CA VAL A 288 -21.85 -23.17 8.61
C VAL A 288 -21.41 -23.81 9.93
N ASN A 289 -20.87 -25.03 9.89
CA ASN A 289 -20.38 -25.71 11.08
C ASN A 289 -19.26 -24.91 11.76
N PHE A 290 -18.35 -24.34 10.97
CA PHE A 290 -17.29 -23.47 11.48
C PHE A 290 -17.83 -22.19 12.12
N SER A 291 -18.90 -21.59 11.58
CA SER A 291 -19.49 -20.39 12.18
C SER A 291 -20.12 -20.67 13.54
N VAL A 292 -20.77 -21.83 13.70
CA VAL A 292 -21.36 -22.23 15.00
C VAL A 292 -20.26 -22.46 16.04
N MET A 293 -19.18 -23.15 15.67
CA MET A 293 -18.06 -23.43 16.59
C MET A 293 -17.33 -22.15 17.06
N ASN A 294 -17.22 -21.15 16.18
CA ASN A 294 -16.46 -19.91 16.45
C ASN A 294 -17.36 -18.69 16.72
N ASN A 295 -18.67 -18.90 16.90
CA ASN A 295 -19.66 -17.85 17.13
C ASN A 295 -19.59 -16.70 16.10
N LEU A 296 -19.46 -17.03 14.81
CA LEU A 296 -19.39 -16.08 13.70
C LEU A 296 -20.77 -15.80 13.11
N VAL A 297 -21.00 -14.55 12.72
CA VAL A 297 -22.26 -14.10 12.12
C VAL A 297 -22.27 -14.39 10.62
N LEU A 298 -23.26 -15.15 10.15
CA LEU A 298 -23.53 -15.46 8.74
C LEU A 298 -24.45 -14.41 8.08
N PRO A 299 -24.41 -14.27 6.74
CA PRO A 299 -25.39 -13.52 5.97
C PRO A 299 -26.83 -13.97 6.27
N GLY A 300 -27.77 -13.03 6.35
CA GLY A 300 -29.18 -13.34 6.59
C GLY A 300 -29.52 -13.81 8.01
N ASN A 301 -28.58 -13.76 8.96
CA ASN A 301 -28.87 -13.99 10.37
C ASN A 301 -29.81 -12.90 10.91
N SER A 302 -30.69 -13.25 11.86
CA SER A 302 -31.84 -12.40 12.25
C SER A 302 -31.47 -11.12 12.99
N TYR A 303 -30.24 -11.00 13.51
CA TYR A 303 -29.80 -9.79 14.22
C TYR A 303 -28.33 -9.45 13.93
N VAL A 304 -28.12 -8.34 13.21
CA VAL A 304 -26.81 -7.77 12.91
C VAL A 304 -26.82 -6.30 13.36
N GLU A 305 -26.07 -5.97 14.41
CA GLU A 305 -26.18 -4.68 15.13
C GLU A 305 -25.98 -3.45 14.22
N TRP A 306 -24.98 -3.50 13.33
CA TRP A 306 -24.66 -2.34 12.48
C TRP A 306 -25.72 -2.06 11.41
N CYS A 307 -26.62 -3.00 11.14
CA CYS A 307 -27.77 -2.79 10.24
C CYS A 307 -28.79 -1.80 10.82
N HIS A 308 -28.84 -1.66 12.15
CA HIS A 308 -29.79 -0.80 12.86
C HIS A 308 -29.19 0.56 13.27
N LEU A 309 -27.94 0.83 12.93
CA LEU A 309 -27.32 2.13 13.17
C LEU A 309 -27.86 3.18 12.20
N LYS A 310 -27.88 4.44 12.63
CA LYS A 310 -28.33 5.59 11.81
C LYS A 310 -27.61 5.66 10.46
N ILE A 311 -26.34 5.28 10.42
CA ILE A 311 -25.58 5.08 9.20
C ILE A 311 -24.99 3.66 9.29
N PRO A 312 -25.51 2.70 8.50
CA PRO A 312 -25.11 1.29 8.62
C PRO A 312 -23.75 1.05 7.93
N MET A 313 -22.69 1.46 8.61
CA MET A 313 -21.30 1.34 8.13
C MET A 313 -20.65 0.08 8.69
N ALA A 314 -20.66 -1.00 7.90
CA ALA A 314 -20.10 -2.30 8.31
C ALA A 314 -18.63 -2.19 8.73
N TYR A 315 -17.80 -1.52 7.92
CA TYR A 315 -16.35 -1.47 8.14
C TYR A 315 -15.97 -0.88 9.51
N SER A 316 -16.49 0.29 9.87
CA SER A 316 -16.16 0.95 11.14
C SER A 316 -16.61 0.13 12.35
N TYR A 317 -17.79 -0.50 12.26
CA TYR A 317 -18.28 -1.37 13.32
C TYR A 317 -17.39 -2.61 13.49
N ILE A 318 -17.05 -3.28 12.39
CA ILE A 318 -16.26 -4.51 12.38
C ILE A 318 -14.84 -4.29 12.89
N GLN A 319 -14.19 -3.20 12.44
CA GLN A 319 -12.86 -2.82 12.92
C GLN A 319 -12.84 -2.61 14.44
N LYS A 320 -13.92 -2.05 15.00
CA LYS A 320 -14.07 -1.88 16.45
C LYS A 320 -14.40 -3.20 17.16
N LYS A 321 -15.35 -3.99 16.64
CA LYS A 321 -15.82 -5.23 17.29
C LYS A 321 -14.78 -6.35 17.30
N TYR A 322 -14.16 -6.63 16.16
CA TYR A 322 -13.30 -7.80 15.99
C TYR A 322 -11.81 -7.48 16.19
N TRP A 323 -11.40 -6.23 15.96
CA TRP A 323 -10.00 -5.82 16.08
C TRP A 323 -9.77 -4.77 17.19
N ASN A 324 -10.79 -4.34 17.93
CA ASN A 324 -10.69 -3.30 18.97
C ASN A 324 -10.02 -1.99 18.51
N LEU A 325 -10.15 -1.64 17.23
CA LEU A 325 -9.57 -0.42 16.69
C LEU A 325 -10.30 0.81 17.23
N GLY A 326 -9.52 1.81 17.65
CA GLY A 326 -10.02 3.03 18.26
C GLY A 326 -8.87 3.92 18.71
N PHE A 327 -9.22 5.12 19.20
CA PHE A 327 -8.24 6.10 19.67
C PHE A 327 -7.46 5.56 20.88
N LEU A 328 -6.16 5.30 20.69
CA LEU A 328 -5.23 4.80 21.71
C LEU A 328 -5.62 3.46 22.37
N ASN A 329 -6.62 2.74 21.84
CA ASN A 329 -7.07 1.45 22.38
C ASN A 329 -5.97 0.38 22.43
N TYR A 330 -4.94 0.50 21.60
CA TYR A 330 -3.86 -0.47 21.47
C TYR A 330 -2.71 -0.27 22.47
N TYR A 331 -2.71 0.84 23.23
CA TYR A 331 -1.60 1.22 24.09
C TYR A 331 -1.63 0.45 25.41
N GLU A 332 -1.10 -0.77 25.37
CA GLU A 332 -0.94 -1.64 26.54
C GLU A 332 0.53 -2.06 26.71
N ILE A 333 0.95 -2.32 27.95
CA ILE A 333 2.34 -2.74 28.27
C ILE A 333 2.73 -4.02 27.51
N LYS A 334 1.78 -4.94 27.32
CA LYS A 334 2.02 -6.20 26.58
C LYS A 334 2.38 -5.98 25.11
N GLN A 335 2.06 -4.80 24.55
CA GLN A 335 2.30 -4.47 23.13
C GLN A 335 3.66 -3.82 22.88
N ILE A 336 4.50 -3.59 23.90
CA ILE A 336 5.84 -2.98 23.76
C ILE A 336 6.68 -3.62 22.63
N PRO A 337 6.74 -4.96 22.46
CA PRO A 337 7.46 -5.57 21.34
C PRO A 337 7.00 -5.05 19.97
N ASN A 338 5.70 -4.86 19.79
CA ASN A 338 5.12 -4.36 18.54
C ASN A 338 5.48 -2.89 18.28
N PHE A 339 5.59 -2.07 19.34
CA PHE A 339 6.11 -0.70 19.22
C PHE A 339 7.59 -0.69 18.81
N ILE A 340 8.42 -1.59 19.36
CA ILE A 340 9.83 -1.71 18.98
C ILE A 340 9.94 -2.07 17.50
N LEU A 341 9.14 -3.01 17.00
CA LEU A 341 9.18 -3.40 15.60
C LEU A 341 8.72 -2.26 14.66
N ALA A 342 7.73 -1.46 15.06
CA ALA A 342 7.23 -0.33 14.27
C ALA A 342 8.08 0.96 14.40
N PHE A 343 8.95 1.04 15.41
CA PHE A 343 9.71 2.25 15.71
C PHE A 343 10.56 2.76 14.53
N PRO A 344 11.34 1.93 13.80
CA PRO A 344 12.21 2.44 12.75
C PRO A 344 11.47 3.16 11.62
N ILE A 345 10.35 2.61 11.15
CA ILE A 345 9.56 3.25 10.07
C ILE A 345 8.96 4.58 10.53
N LEU A 346 8.41 4.63 11.75
CA LEU A 346 7.80 5.84 12.30
C LEU A 346 8.87 6.91 12.55
N TYR A 347 10.04 6.52 13.07
CA TYR A 347 11.17 7.42 13.26
C TYR A 347 11.63 8.03 11.94
N ILE A 348 11.82 7.22 10.90
CA ILE A 348 12.24 7.69 9.57
C ILE A 348 11.21 8.67 8.99
N MET A 349 9.91 8.34 9.09
CA MET A 349 8.82 9.21 8.62
C MET A 349 8.81 10.55 9.36
N MET A 350 8.80 10.53 10.70
CA MET A 350 8.82 11.75 11.51
C MET A 350 10.05 12.61 11.22
N LYS A 351 11.21 11.98 11.05
CA LYS A 351 12.47 12.68 10.75
C LYS A 351 12.44 13.33 9.37
N CYS A 352 11.93 12.63 8.35
CA CYS A 352 11.72 13.19 7.02
C CYS A 352 10.80 14.41 7.07
N ILE A 353 9.66 14.30 7.76
CA ILE A 353 8.69 15.39 7.88
C ILE A 353 9.30 16.58 8.62
N LYS A 354 10.01 16.33 9.72
CA LYS A 354 10.68 17.35 10.52
C LYS A 354 11.73 18.10 9.70
N GLU A 355 12.64 17.39 9.03
CA GLU A 355 13.69 17.99 8.20
C GLU A 355 13.08 18.83 7.05
N PHE A 356 12.07 18.30 6.36
CA PHE A 356 11.38 19.04 5.30
C PHE A 356 10.69 20.31 5.83
N PHE A 357 10.02 20.22 6.99
CA PHE A 357 9.34 21.36 7.61
C PHE A 357 10.31 22.49 7.97
N PHE A 358 11.48 22.18 8.52
CA PHE A 358 12.47 23.19 8.88
C PHE A 358 13.13 23.82 7.64
N GLU A 359 13.37 23.05 6.58
CA GLU A 359 13.93 23.57 5.33
C GLU A 359 12.93 24.45 4.55
N HIS A 360 11.63 24.13 4.60
CA HIS A 360 10.58 24.76 3.79
C HIS A 360 9.43 25.35 4.62
N LYS A 361 9.71 25.99 5.76
CA LYS A 361 8.70 26.40 6.76
C LYS A 361 7.54 27.23 6.17
N LYS A 362 7.83 28.33 5.46
CA LYS A 362 6.82 29.20 4.86
C LYS A 362 6.01 28.47 3.78
N TYR A 363 6.68 27.70 2.93
CA TYR A 363 6.05 26.88 1.89
C TYR A 363 5.13 25.80 2.48
N PHE A 364 5.51 25.20 3.61
CA PHE A 364 4.72 24.19 4.31
C PHE A 364 3.43 24.79 4.89
N TYR A 365 3.51 25.93 5.61
CA TYR A 365 2.31 26.57 6.19
C TYR A 365 1.32 27.06 5.13
N THR A 366 1.82 27.48 3.98
CA THR A 366 0.98 27.94 2.85
C THR A 366 0.51 26.80 1.96
N LEU A 367 0.77 25.53 2.34
CA LEU A 367 0.47 24.33 1.56
C LEU A 367 1.00 24.41 0.11
N GLY A 368 2.06 25.19 -0.09
CA GLY A 368 2.70 25.39 -1.38
C GLY A 368 1.97 26.31 -2.36
N PHE A 369 0.98 27.07 -1.88
CA PHE A 369 0.27 28.10 -2.68
C PHE A 369 1.06 29.41 -2.81
N ILE A 370 1.97 29.69 -1.88
CA ILE A 370 2.86 30.85 -1.94
C ILE A 370 4.28 30.32 -2.06
N LYS A 371 4.95 30.60 -3.19
CA LYS A 371 6.37 30.30 -3.35
C LYS A 371 7.18 31.38 -2.62
N ASP A 372 8.21 30.97 -1.89
CA ASP A 372 9.17 31.91 -1.35
C ASP A 372 9.88 32.62 -2.50
N THR A 373 9.68 33.93 -2.60
CA THR A 373 10.40 34.82 -3.53
C THR A 373 11.86 35.02 -3.12
N GLU A 374 12.27 34.53 -1.94
CA GLU A 374 13.62 34.57 -1.39
C GLU A 374 14.60 33.56 -2.04
N ASP A 375 14.17 32.74 -3.01
CA ASP A 375 15.06 31.82 -3.75
C ASP A 375 16.15 32.55 -4.61
N ASN A 376 16.16 33.88 -4.65
CA ASN A 376 17.11 34.69 -5.42
C ASN A 376 18.38 35.14 -4.66
N VAL A 377 18.53 34.85 -3.36
CA VAL A 377 19.74 35.22 -2.60
C VAL A 377 20.45 33.96 -2.08
N GLN A 378 21.30 33.40 -2.96
CA GLN A 378 22.58 32.71 -2.69
C GLN A 378 22.71 31.81 -1.42
N THR A 379 22.87 30.48 -1.59
CA THR A 379 24.15 29.71 -1.47
C THR A 379 24.03 28.22 -1.05
N GLU A 380 22.92 27.74 -0.48
CA GLU A 380 22.80 26.33 -0.11
C GLU A 380 21.87 25.55 -1.07
N ARG A 381 22.38 24.48 -1.69
CA ARG A 381 21.53 23.52 -2.41
C ARG A 381 20.57 22.88 -1.40
N LYS A 382 19.30 23.28 -1.44
CA LYS A 382 18.20 22.67 -0.68
C LYS A 382 18.21 21.15 -0.89
N LYS A 383 18.19 20.39 0.22
CA LYS A 383 18.29 18.92 0.22
C LYS A 383 17.00 18.27 -0.25
N TYR A 384 15.85 18.90 0.03
CA TYR A 384 14.53 18.37 -0.30
C TYR A 384 13.87 19.19 -1.41
N PRO A 385 13.50 18.58 -2.54
CA PRO A 385 12.68 19.22 -3.57
C PRO A 385 11.32 19.67 -3.03
N THR A 386 10.87 20.87 -3.38
CA THR A 386 9.59 21.43 -2.94
C THR A 386 8.39 20.61 -3.42
N GLU A 387 8.53 19.90 -4.55
CA GLU A 387 7.51 18.98 -5.08
C GLU A 387 7.14 17.84 -4.12
N MET A 388 7.99 17.56 -3.12
CA MET A 388 7.69 16.55 -2.09
C MET A 388 6.55 16.98 -1.14
N LEU A 389 6.17 18.26 -1.08
CA LEU A 389 5.28 18.80 -0.04
C LEU A 389 3.97 18.00 0.13
N VAL A 390 3.22 17.76 -0.94
CA VAL A 390 1.94 17.04 -0.85
C VAL A 390 2.11 15.63 -0.32
N PHE A 391 3.23 14.98 -0.66
CA PHE A 391 3.58 13.65 -0.15
C PHE A 391 3.99 13.70 1.31
N VAL A 392 4.66 14.78 1.75
CA VAL A 392 5.01 15.02 3.16
C VAL A 392 3.76 15.21 4.01
N ILE A 393 2.79 16.00 3.53
CA ILE A 393 1.49 16.19 4.21
C ILE A 393 0.74 14.87 4.30
N HIS A 394 0.67 14.12 3.20
CA HIS A 394 0.07 12.78 3.17
C HIS A 394 0.75 11.83 4.16
N GLY A 395 2.09 11.80 4.18
CA GLY A 395 2.85 10.98 5.11
C GLY A 395 2.68 11.40 6.57
N LEU A 396 2.54 12.69 6.85
CA LEU A 396 2.23 13.21 8.19
C LEU A 396 0.87 12.72 8.66
N PHE A 397 -0.16 12.84 7.82
CA PHE A 397 -1.50 12.32 8.12
C PHE A 397 -1.45 10.82 8.42
N LEU A 398 -0.83 10.02 7.55
CA LEU A 398 -0.70 8.57 7.76
C LEU A 398 0.06 8.23 9.04
N THR A 399 1.14 8.94 9.34
CA THR A 399 1.95 8.70 10.55
C THR A 399 1.13 8.99 11.81
N ILE A 400 0.41 10.11 11.85
CA ILE A 400 -0.48 10.46 12.97
C ILE A 400 -1.59 9.40 13.10
N PHE A 401 -2.21 9.02 11.99
CA PHE A 401 -3.28 8.02 11.99
C PHE A 401 -2.79 6.65 12.49
N CYS A 402 -1.62 6.20 12.05
CA CYS A 402 -0.99 4.97 12.51
C CYS A 402 -0.71 4.97 14.01
N ILE A 403 -0.22 6.09 14.56
CA ILE A 403 0.07 6.23 15.99
C ILE A 403 -1.23 6.25 16.80
N LEU A 404 -2.26 6.96 16.36
CA LEU A 404 -3.43 7.21 17.20
C LEU A 404 -4.55 6.16 17.08
N PHE A 405 -4.73 5.52 15.92
CA PHE A 405 -5.94 4.73 15.63
C PHE A 405 -5.68 3.29 15.18
N VAL A 406 -4.48 2.98 14.69
CA VAL A 406 -4.14 1.68 14.13
C VAL A 406 -3.31 0.87 15.13
N HIS A 407 -3.42 -0.46 15.10
CA HIS A 407 -2.45 -1.31 15.79
C HIS A 407 -1.05 -1.02 15.27
N ILE A 408 -0.15 -0.61 16.18
CA ILE A 408 1.12 0.01 15.77
C ILE A 408 1.97 -0.90 14.88
N GLN A 409 1.87 -2.22 15.05
CA GLN A 409 2.54 -3.22 14.21
C GLN A 409 2.23 -3.03 12.73
N VAL A 410 0.97 -2.75 12.39
CA VAL A 410 0.47 -2.56 10.99
C VAL A 410 1.06 -1.32 10.32
N SER A 411 1.68 -0.41 11.08
CA SER A 411 2.27 0.82 10.53
C SER A 411 3.32 0.53 9.47
N THR A 412 4.13 -0.53 9.64
CA THR A 412 5.21 -0.87 8.71
C THR A 412 4.66 -1.20 7.33
N ARG A 413 3.70 -2.13 7.24
CA ARG A 413 3.06 -2.50 5.98
C ARG A 413 2.18 -1.40 5.38
N LEU A 414 1.48 -0.64 6.21
CA LEU A 414 0.60 0.46 5.75
C LEU A 414 1.42 1.58 5.12
N ILE A 415 2.45 2.08 5.83
CA ILE A 415 3.27 3.19 5.33
C ILE A 415 4.08 2.75 4.10
N SER A 416 4.63 1.52 4.11
CA SER A 416 5.44 1.00 3.00
C SER A 416 4.66 0.88 1.68
N SER A 417 3.34 0.64 1.74
CA SER A 417 2.48 0.51 0.56
C SER A 417 1.76 1.80 0.17
N ALA A 418 1.54 2.72 1.12
CA ALA A 418 0.79 3.95 0.90
C ALA A 418 1.67 5.19 0.64
N SER A 419 2.90 5.23 1.12
CA SER A 419 3.73 6.45 1.11
C SER A 419 5.05 6.24 0.37
N PRO A 420 5.51 7.20 -0.45
CA PRO A 420 6.83 7.14 -1.06
C PRO A 420 7.95 7.69 -0.16
N LEU A 421 7.60 8.40 0.92
CA LEU A 421 8.54 9.23 1.70
C LEU A 421 9.70 8.45 2.31
N ILE A 422 9.46 7.26 2.86
CA ILE A 422 10.50 6.45 3.49
C ILE A 422 11.64 6.17 2.51
N TYR A 423 11.30 5.81 1.28
CA TYR A 423 12.25 5.48 0.24
C TYR A 423 12.96 6.72 -0.28
N TRP A 424 12.24 7.82 -0.47
CA TRP A 424 12.83 9.08 -0.90
C TRP A 424 13.81 9.64 0.13
N TYR A 425 13.42 9.68 1.40
CA TYR A 425 14.27 10.16 2.48
C TYR A 425 15.54 9.34 2.60
N CYS A 426 15.43 8.00 2.63
CA CYS A 426 16.59 7.12 2.70
C CYS A 426 17.49 7.26 1.47
N ALA A 427 16.93 7.37 0.26
CA ALA A 427 17.70 7.58 -0.96
C ALA A 427 18.43 8.92 -0.98
N LEU A 428 17.80 10.01 -0.51
CA LEU A 428 18.42 11.33 -0.39
C LEU A 428 19.60 11.30 0.60
N LEU A 429 19.47 10.59 1.72
CA LEU A 429 20.57 10.41 2.68
C LEU A 429 21.76 9.67 2.04
N ILE A 430 21.52 8.61 1.27
CA ILE A 430 22.56 7.82 0.62
C ILE A 430 23.21 8.58 -0.55
N CYS A 431 22.50 9.47 -1.23
CA CYS A 431 23.01 10.21 -2.40
C CYS A 431 23.83 11.46 -2.05
N HIS A 432 23.62 12.06 -0.88
CA HIS A 432 24.22 13.34 -0.53
C HIS A 432 25.77 13.33 -0.47
N THR A 433 26.40 12.15 -0.55
CA THR A 433 27.87 12.00 -0.53
C THR A 433 28.52 11.89 -1.91
N SER A 434 27.77 11.71 -3.02
CA SER A 434 28.37 11.51 -4.36
C SER A 434 28.21 12.73 -5.27
N TYR A 435 29.31 13.46 -5.50
CA TYR A 435 29.36 14.73 -6.24
C TYR A 435 29.21 14.61 -7.78
N ASN A 436 29.18 13.41 -8.38
CA ASN A 436 29.15 13.22 -9.84
C ASN A 436 27.84 12.57 -10.31
N ASP A 437 26.97 13.37 -10.92
CA ASP A 437 25.53 13.08 -11.07
C ASP A 437 25.10 12.62 -12.48
N HIS A 438 26.03 12.21 -13.35
CA HIS A 438 25.68 11.72 -14.69
C HIS A 438 25.35 10.22 -14.75
N LEU A 439 25.78 9.45 -13.76
CA LEU A 439 25.56 8.00 -13.69
C LEU A 439 24.72 7.67 -12.46
N TYR A 440 23.60 6.97 -12.67
CA TYR A 440 22.67 6.59 -11.60
C TYR A 440 23.20 5.43 -10.72
N ASP A 441 24.27 4.77 -11.15
CA ASP A 441 24.95 3.67 -10.47
C ASP A 441 26.42 3.62 -10.92
N ASP A 442 27.25 2.80 -10.28
CA ASP A 442 28.67 2.68 -10.65
C ASP A 442 28.84 2.14 -12.07
N LYS A 443 29.89 2.58 -12.78
CA LYS A 443 30.10 2.25 -14.21
C LYS A 443 29.95 0.76 -14.51
N GLU A 444 30.50 -0.12 -13.67
CA GLU A 444 30.38 -1.58 -13.82
C GLU A 444 28.93 -2.08 -13.65
N ASN A 445 28.21 -1.55 -12.66
CA ASN A 445 26.83 -1.94 -12.36
C ASN A 445 25.87 -1.47 -13.44
N VAL A 446 26.15 -0.37 -14.10
CA VAL A 446 25.31 0.21 -15.17
C VAL A 446 25.27 -0.68 -16.43
N PHE A 447 26.28 -1.53 -16.64
CA PHE A 447 26.29 -2.54 -17.71
C PHE A 447 25.73 -3.89 -17.26
N SER A 448 25.50 -4.09 -15.95
CA SER A 448 24.87 -5.31 -15.45
C SER A 448 23.36 -5.14 -15.31
N LYS A 449 22.64 -6.19 -15.70
CA LYS A 449 21.21 -6.34 -15.45
C LYS A 449 20.90 -6.54 -13.96
N TRP A 450 21.85 -7.08 -13.21
CA TRP A 450 21.60 -7.66 -11.88
C TRP A 450 22.39 -6.99 -10.76
N LYS A 451 23.61 -6.51 -11.02
CA LYS A 451 24.41 -5.81 -10.01
C LYS A 451 23.83 -4.44 -9.74
N ILE A 452 23.58 -4.13 -8.47
CA ILE A 452 23.06 -2.85 -8.00
C ILE A 452 24.07 -2.21 -7.05
N PHE A 453 23.90 -0.92 -6.77
CA PHE A 453 24.80 -0.16 -5.89
C PHE A 453 25.09 -0.86 -4.56
N PHE A 454 24.14 -1.60 -3.97
CA PHE A 454 24.35 -2.37 -2.73
C PHE A 454 25.57 -3.30 -2.74
N PHE A 455 25.91 -3.86 -3.90
CA PHE A 455 26.99 -4.84 -4.03
C PHE A 455 28.31 -4.23 -4.51
N SER A 456 28.39 -2.90 -4.60
CA SER A 456 29.64 -2.24 -4.99
C SER A 456 30.64 -2.27 -3.83
N SER A 457 31.63 -3.16 -3.95
CA SER A 457 32.77 -3.26 -3.02
C SER A 457 33.68 -2.02 -3.02
N LYS A 458 33.53 -1.12 -4.02
CA LYS A 458 34.38 0.07 -4.20
C LYS A 458 33.90 1.33 -3.45
N LYS A 459 32.76 1.28 -2.75
CA LYS A 459 32.21 2.43 -2.02
C LYS A 459 32.30 2.22 -0.51
N GLU A 460 32.97 3.13 0.18
CA GLU A 460 32.89 3.21 1.64
C GLU A 460 31.53 3.81 2.04
N TYR A 461 30.70 2.97 2.67
CA TYR A 461 29.41 3.39 3.21
C TYR A 461 29.56 4.00 4.60
N SER A 462 28.88 5.13 4.81
CA SER A 462 28.81 5.75 6.14
C SER A 462 28.04 4.85 7.11
N LEU A 463 28.21 5.09 8.42
CA LEU A 463 27.45 4.36 9.45
C LEU A 463 25.93 4.50 9.25
N LYS A 464 25.46 5.67 8.77
CA LYS A 464 24.04 5.91 8.45
C LYS A 464 23.55 5.03 7.30
N ASP A 465 24.35 4.90 6.25
CA ASP A 465 24.01 4.04 5.10
C ASP A 465 23.91 2.58 5.52
N LYS A 466 24.89 2.11 6.32
CA LYS A 466 24.89 0.74 6.89
C LYS A 466 23.66 0.47 7.73
N LEU A 467 23.21 1.43 8.56
CA LEU A 467 21.98 1.29 9.35
C LEU A 467 20.73 1.21 8.48
N ILE A 468 20.63 2.03 7.43
CA ILE A 468 19.50 1.95 6.48
C ILE A 468 19.48 0.58 5.79
N PHE A 469 20.63 0.10 5.31
CA PHE A 469 20.71 -1.20 4.65
C PHE A 469 20.39 -2.35 5.58
N SER A 470 20.93 -2.31 6.81
CA SER A 470 20.64 -3.30 7.84
C SER A 470 19.16 -3.33 8.19
N TYR A 471 18.50 -2.16 8.30
CA TYR A 471 17.07 -2.09 8.53
C TYR A 471 16.26 -2.72 7.39
N PHE A 472 16.49 -2.32 6.13
CA PHE A 472 15.71 -2.81 4.99
C PHE A 472 15.92 -4.32 4.74
N LEU A 473 17.18 -4.77 4.70
CA LEU A 473 17.50 -6.18 4.46
C LEU A 473 17.17 -7.05 5.67
N GLY A 474 17.49 -6.57 6.89
CA GLY A 474 17.23 -7.28 8.13
C GLY A 474 15.74 -7.51 8.34
N TYR A 475 14.90 -6.49 8.22
CA TYR A 475 13.45 -6.66 8.29
C TYR A 475 12.92 -7.54 7.16
N GLY A 476 13.50 -7.45 5.96
CA GLY A 476 13.12 -8.34 4.86
C GLY A 476 13.35 -9.81 5.18
N VAL A 477 14.52 -10.16 5.74
CA VAL A 477 14.86 -11.54 6.12
C VAL A 477 14.05 -11.99 7.32
N VAL A 478 13.99 -11.18 8.38
CA VAL A 478 13.23 -11.50 9.60
C VAL A 478 11.74 -11.66 9.28
N GLY A 479 11.17 -10.83 8.42
CA GLY A 479 9.80 -10.97 7.95
C GLY A 479 9.56 -12.25 7.16
N CYS A 480 10.50 -12.66 6.30
CA CYS A 480 10.43 -13.95 5.59
C CYS A 480 10.56 -15.15 6.53
N PHE A 481 11.11 -14.97 7.73
CA PHE A 481 11.15 -16.00 8.77
C PHE A 481 9.89 -15.98 9.64
N MET A 482 9.49 -14.82 10.17
CA MET A 482 8.41 -14.74 11.15
C MET A 482 7.03 -14.98 10.53
N PHE A 483 6.73 -14.29 9.42
CA PHE A 483 5.38 -14.33 8.84
C PHE A 483 4.95 -15.73 8.37
N PRO A 484 5.77 -16.50 7.62
CA PRO A 484 5.36 -17.82 7.14
C PRO A 484 5.12 -18.86 8.23
N ASN A 485 5.75 -18.68 9.39
CA ASN A 485 5.71 -19.58 10.53
C ASN A 485 4.71 -19.14 11.61
N PHE A 486 3.69 -18.36 11.24
CA PHE A 486 2.67 -17.81 12.16
C PHE A 486 3.23 -17.03 13.37
N LEU A 487 4.43 -16.46 13.27
CA LEU A 487 4.96 -15.55 14.29
C LEU A 487 4.47 -14.12 14.03
N PRO A 488 4.15 -13.34 15.08
CA PRO A 488 3.70 -11.97 14.93
C PRO A 488 4.73 -11.12 14.17
N TRP A 489 4.31 -10.50 13.06
CA TRP A 489 5.16 -9.64 12.23
C TRP A 489 4.40 -8.39 11.77
N THR A 490 5.13 -7.29 11.53
CA THR A 490 4.61 -5.91 11.38
C THR A 490 3.78 -5.63 10.13
#